data_AF-A0A925U0N1-F1
#
_entry.id   AF-A0A925U0N1-F1
#
_cell.length_a   1.000
_cell.length_b   1.000
_cell.length_c   1.000
_cell.angle_alpha   90.00
_cell.angle_beta   90.00
_cell.angle_gamma   90.00
#
_symmetry.space_group_name_H-M   'P 1'
#
loop_
_entity.id
_entity.type
_entity.pdbx_description
1 polymer ?
#
loop_
_entity_poly.entity_id
_entity_poly.type
_entity_poly.pdbx_seq_one_letter_code
_entity_poly.pdbx_strand_id
1 'polypeptide(L)' 'MYIPKYNLIKDAETIFRFMQENSFALVVSEQDGKIIATHLPVEIEEDSKGEKIIRTHMAKANLHWQHFTDNKEV' A
#
# COMPACT_ATOMS: atom_id res chain seq x y z
N MET A 1 -5.42 -11.01 -0.01
CA MET A 1 -6.62 -11.07 0.86
C MET A 1 -7.85 -11.41 0.02
N TYR A 2 -8.85 -12.10 0.57
CA TYR A 2 -10.11 -12.39 -0.14
C TYR A 2 -11.04 -11.17 -0.10
N ILE A 3 -11.64 -10.82 -1.24
CA ILE A 3 -12.67 -9.77 -1.36
C ILE A 3 -13.98 -10.43 -1.84
N PRO A 4 -15.04 -10.42 -1.02
CA PRO A 4 -16.35 -10.92 -1.45
C PRO A 4 -16.87 -10.18 -2.69
N LYS A 5 -17.61 -10.87 -3.57
CA LYS A 5 -18.11 -10.29 -4.84
C LYS A 5 -18.90 -8.99 -4.67
N TYR A 6 -19.71 -8.91 -3.61
CA TYR A 6 -20.54 -7.72 -3.33
C TYR A 6 -19.71 -6.52 -2.82
N ASN A 7 -18.47 -6.75 -2.36
CA ASN A 7 -17.53 -5.71 -1.95
C ASN A 7 -16.51 -5.34 -3.05
N LEU A 8 -16.55 -6.01 -4.22
CA LEU A 8 -15.58 -5.79 -5.27
C LEU A 8 -15.91 -4.54 -6.08
N ILE A 9 -15.12 -3.49 -5.88
CA ILE A 9 -15.12 -2.29 -6.72
C ILE A 9 -14.05 -2.46 -7.80
N LYS A 10 -14.39 -2.19 -9.07
CA LYS A 10 -13.47 -2.28 -10.22
C LYS A 10 -13.18 -0.93 -10.88
N ASP A 11 -13.97 0.08 -10.55
CA ASP A 11 -13.81 1.42 -11.11
C ASP A 11 -12.58 2.10 -10.49
N ALA A 12 -11.56 2.36 -11.32
CA ALA A 12 -10.28 2.88 -10.86
C ALA A 12 -10.42 4.29 -10.25
N GLU A 13 -11.26 5.15 -10.83
CA GLU A 13 -11.48 6.51 -10.33
C GLU A 13 -12.08 6.48 -8.91
N THR A 14 -13.08 5.63 -8.69
CA THR A 14 -13.66 5.42 -7.35
C THR A 14 -12.64 4.89 -6.36
N ILE A 15 -11.77 3.95 -6.77
CA ILE A 15 -10.72 3.40 -5.91
C ILE A 15 -9.72 4.49 -5.52
N PHE A 16 -9.18 5.25 -6.49
CA PHE A 16 -8.20 6.29 -6.21
C PHE A 16 -8.78 7.44 -5.39
N ARG A 17 -10.02 7.86 -5.67
CA ARG A 17 -10.73 8.86 -4.86
C ARG A 17 -10.86 8.39 -3.41
N PHE A 18 -11.28 7.14 -3.20
CA PHE A 18 -11.39 6.57 -1.85
C PHE A 18 -10.03 6.57 -1.12
N MET A 19 -8.95 6.19 -1.81
CA MET A 19 -7.59 6.21 -1.25
C MET A 19 -7.10 7.64 -0.90
N GLN A 20 -7.47 8.64 -1.70
CA GLN A 20 -7.14 10.04 -1.42
C GLN A 20 -7.95 10.62 -0.26
N GLU A 21 -9.21 10.22 -0.12
CA GLU A 21 -10.06 10.61 1.03
C GLU A 21 -9.65 9.88 2.33
N ASN A 22 -9.03 8.70 2.21
CA ASN A 22 -8.63 7.84 3.31
C ASN A 22 -7.14 7.48 3.21
N SER A 23 -6.29 8.50 3.32
CA SER A 23 -4.81 8.46 3.19
C SER A 23 -4.07 7.72 4.32
N PHE A 24 -4.60 6.61 4.81
CA PHE A 24 -3.99 5.80 5.86
C PHE A 24 -4.11 4.31 5.52
N ALA A 25 -3.03 3.73 5.01
CA ALA A 25 -2.99 2.37 4.51
C ALA A 25 -2.35 1.41 5.52
N LEU A 26 -2.68 0.12 5.40
CA LEU A 26 -1.98 -0.97 6.04
C LEU A 26 -1.03 -1.61 5.02
N VAL A 27 0.28 -1.40 5.20
CA VAL A 27 1.31 -2.10 4.42
C VAL A 27 1.53 -3.47 5.03
N VAL A 28 1.59 -4.53 4.22
CA VAL A 28 1.67 -5.91 4.69
C VAL A 28 2.77 -6.65 3.93
N SER A 29 3.84 -7.03 4.62
CA SER A 29 4.90 -7.88 4.04
C SER A 29 4.96 -9.25 4.70
N GLU A 30 5.62 -10.17 4.02
CA GLU A 30 5.98 -11.48 4.55
C GLU A 30 7.51 -11.59 4.69
N GLN A 31 7.97 -12.11 5.82
CA GLN A 31 9.37 -12.49 6.02
C GLN A 31 9.45 -13.78 6.84
N ASP A 32 10.11 -14.79 6.27
CA ASP A 32 10.38 -16.09 6.90
C ASP A 32 9.12 -16.77 7.48
N GLY A 33 8.01 -16.72 6.74
CA GLY A 33 6.70 -17.25 7.10
C GLY A 33 5.90 -16.36 8.06
N LYS A 34 6.39 -15.17 8.40
CA LYS A 34 5.72 -14.24 9.32
C LYS A 34 5.17 -13.03 8.56
N ILE A 35 3.90 -12.73 8.84
CA ILE A 35 3.24 -11.52 8.33
C ILE A 35 3.54 -10.36 9.25
N ILE A 36 3.97 -9.25 8.67
CA ILE A 36 4.15 -7.98 9.37
C ILE A 36 3.27 -6.94 8.71
N ALA A 37 2.57 -6.18 9.54
CA ALA A 37 1.62 -5.18 9.09
C ALA A 37 1.90 -3.86 9.81
N THR A 38 1.96 -2.76 9.07
CA THR A 38 2.17 -1.41 9.62
C THR A 38 1.21 -0.44 8.98
N HIS A 39 0.50 0.31 9.82
CA HIS A 39 -0.28 1.43 9.33
C HIS A 39 0.62 2.63 9.03
N LEU A 40 0.50 3.18 7.83
CA LEU A 40 1.26 4.34 7.38
C LEU A 40 0.34 5.36 6.67
N PRO A 41 0.60 6.67 6.85
CA PRO A 41 0.05 7.68 5.96
C PRO A 41 0.54 7.45 4.53
N VAL A 42 -0.35 7.61 3.55
CA VAL A 42 -0.03 7.44 2.13
C VAL A 42 -0.58 8.58 1.28
N GLU A 43 0.12 8.91 0.21
CA GLU A 43 -0.32 9.86 -0.81
C GLU A 43 -0.41 9.17 -2.17
N ILE A 44 -1.41 9.54 -2.96
CA ILE A 44 -1.56 9.09 -4.34
C ILE A 44 -1.07 10.18 -5.27
N GLU A 45 -0.13 9.83 -6.14
CA GLU A 45 0.51 10.76 -7.06
C GLU A 45 0.55 10.17 -8.47
N GLU A 46 0.97 11.00 -9.43
CA GLU A 46 1.28 10.56 -10.79
C GLU A 46 2.79 10.72 -11.02
N ASP A 47 3.40 9.70 -11.63
CA ASP A 47 4.78 9.78 -12.07
C ASP A 47 4.93 10.55 -13.40
N SER A 48 6.15 10.65 -13.91
CA SER A 48 6.42 11.38 -15.17
C SER A 48 5.81 10.72 -16.41
N LYS A 49 5.30 9.50 -16.31
CA LYS A 49 4.60 8.76 -17.37
C LYS A 49 3.08 8.80 -17.22
N GLY A 50 2.58 9.43 -16.15
CA GLY A 50 1.15 9.49 -15.82
C GLY A 50 0.65 8.24 -15.08
N GLU A 51 1.55 7.38 -14.58
CA GLU A 51 1.17 6.21 -13.79
C GLU A 51 0.88 6.62 -12.34
N LYS A 52 -0.21 6.10 -11.78
CA LYS A 52 -0.56 6.34 -10.37
C LYS A 52 0.39 5.58 -9.46
N ILE A 53 1.06 6.30 -8.55
CA ILE A 53 1.95 5.73 -7.54
C ILE A 53 1.43 6.00 -6.13
N ILE A 54 1.75 5.10 -5.20
CA ILE A 54 1.50 5.29 -3.77
C ILE A 54 2.82 5.70 -3.12
N ARG A 55 2.87 6.90 -2.54
CA ARG A 55 4.02 7.39 -1.79
C ARG A 55 3.75 7.33 -0.29
N THR A 56 4.75 6.96 0.48
CA THR A 56 4.69 6.97 1.95
C THR A 56 6.08 7.23 2.53
N HIS A 57 6.13 7.56 3.82
CA HIS A 57 7.36 7.69 4.57
C HIS A 57 7.32 6.80 5.82
N MET A 58 8.41 6.06 6.03
CA MET A 58 8.58 5.21 7.20
C MET A 58 9.80 5.65 7.99
N ALA A 59 9.66 5.78 9.31
CA ALA A 59 10.79 6.06 10.18
C ALA A 59 11.80 4.90 10.14
N LYS A 60 13.10 5.19 10.18
CA LYS A 60 14.16 4.16 10.22
C LYS A 60 14.03 3.21 11.44
N ALA A 61 13.44 3.69 12.53
CA ALA A 61 13.17 2.89 13.72
C ALA A 61 12.05 1.85 13.52
N ASN A 62 11.19 2.02 12.51
CA ASN A 62 10.23 1.00 12.13
C ASN A 62 10.93 -0.07 11.32
N LEU A 63 11.20 -1.23 11.94
CA LEU A 63 11.97 -2.30 11.30
C LEU A 63 11.32 -2.87 10.03
N HIS A 64 10.03 -2.61 9.78
CA HIS A 64 9.34 -3.06 8.58
C HIS A 64 10.03 -2.61 7.29
N TRP A 65 10.78 -1.50 7.27
CA TRP A 65 11.50 -1.08 6.04
C TRP A 65 12.55 -2.09 5.58
N GLN A 66 13.09 -2.90 6.49
CA GLN A 66 14.10 -3.91 6.19
C GLN A 66 13.52 -5.06 5.35
N HIS A 67 12.20 -5.10 5.18
CA HIS A 67 11.46 -6.16 4.50
C HIS A 67 11.24 -5.84 3.03
N PHE A 68 11.48 -4.60 2.61
CA PHE A 68 11.40 -4.18 1.21
C PHE A 68 12.64 -4.58 0.39
N THR A 69 13.58 -5.34 0.96
CA THR A 69 14.76 -5.84 0.23
C THR A 69 14.37 -6.99 -0.69
N ASP A 70 15.13 -7.20 -1.76
CA ASP A 70 15.01 -8.32 -2.70
C ASP A 70 13.77 -8.33 -3.61
N ASN A 71 13.15 -7.17 -3.87
CA ASN A 71 12.06 -7.03 -4.86
C ASN A 71 10.86 -7.95 -4.59
N LYS A 72 10.65 -8.32 -3.32
CA LYS A 72 9.50 -9.13 -2.90
C LYS A 72 8.22 -8.31 -2.96
N GLU A 73 7.10 -8.98 -3.23
CA GLU A 73 5.77 -8.36 -3.17
C GLU A 73 5.44 -7.92 -1.74
N VAL A 74 4.95 -6.70 -1.59
CA VAL A 74 4.55 -6.06 -0.34
C VAL A 74 3.23 -5.30 -0.53
#